data_AF-A0A0J9CGC9-F1
#
_entry.id   AF-A0A0J9CGC9-F1
#
_cell.length_a   1.000
_cell.length_b   1.000
_cell.length_c   1.000
_cell.angle_alpha   90.00
_cell.angle_beta   90.00
_cell.angle_gamma   90.00
#
_symmetry.space_group_name_H-M   'P 1'
#
loop_
_entity.id
_entity.type
_entity.pdbx_description
1 polymer ?
#
loop_
_entity_poly.entity_id
_entity_poly.type
_entity_poly.pdbx_seq_one_letter_code
_entity_poly.pdbx_strand_id
1 'polypeptide(L)'
;MADDKALSLNNGLPAIRNWAKEKFVGKEAGKGLSDNNYSASEKSKLAGIAAGAEVNVQADWTVIDTGSDAYIKGKPTSMPADGGNAATVGGHTVAVDVPAGAVFTDTKPVTMKGATASAVGAAGYAPSPAAGAQGKYLRGDGTWQTPPNTTYSAATQSANGLMIAADKKKLDGFQEAANYALKTDIAGVYHYKGSVANEAALPTTNISVGDVYSIEAKSSYGPAGANVAWTSDKTWDNLGGNFTIDFATAAEVSAILNA
;
A
#
# COMPACT_ATOMS: atom_id res chain seq x y z
N MET A 1 32.17 -83.06 93.75
CA MET A 1 31.10 -82.31 93.06
C MET A 1 31.80 -81.43 92.04
N ALA A 2 31.96 -81.73 90.76
CA ALA A 2 31.26 -82.65 89.85
C ALA A 2 31.98 -84.00 89.64
N ASP A 3 31.23 -85.01 89.22
CA ASP A 3 31.70 -86.35 88.88
C ASP A 3 32.50 -86.32 87.58
N ASP A 4 33.82 -86.51 87.67
CA ASP A 4 34.62 -86.92 86.52
C ASP A 4 34.26 -88.37 86.17
N LYS A 5 33.25 -88.54 85.30
CA LYS A 5 32.91 -89.84 84.71
C LYS A 5 34.09 -90.32 83.88
N ALA A 6 35.01 -91.05 84.51
CA ALA A 6 36.10 -91.74 83.84
C ALA A 6 35.57 -92.59 82.67
N LEU A 7 36.11 -92.35 81.47
CA LEU A 7 35.89 -93.22 80.33
C LEU A 7 36.46 -94.61 80.67
N SER A 8 35.58 -95.58 80.86
CA SER A 8 35.87 -97.02 80.88
C SER A 8 35.70 -97.57 79.46
N LEU A 9 36.26 -98.75 79.18
CA LEU A 9 36.07 -99.41 77.88
C LEU A 9 34.59 -99.63 77.53
N ASN A 10 33.72 -99.76 78.53
CA ASN A 10 32.30 -100.02 78.33
C ASN A 10 31.47 -98.78 77.97
N ASN A 11 31.95 -97.58 78.31
CA ASN A 11 31.26 -96.30 78.08
C ASN A 11 32.02 -95.35 77.13
N GLY A 12 33.30 -95.63 76.82
CA GLY A 12 34.10 -94.84 75.88
C GLY A 12 33.73 -95.05 74.40
N LEU A 13 33.47 -96.29 73.98
CA LEU A 13 33.10 -96.60 72.58
C LEU A 13 31.81 -95.90 72.12
N PRO A 14 30.71 -95.92 72.90
CA PRO A 14 29.49 -95.18 72.57
C PRO A 14 29.72 -93.66 72.53
N ALA A 15 30.52 -93.12 73.45
CA ALA A 15 30.83 -91.70 73.50
C ALA A 15 31.59 -91.23 72.26
N ILE A 16 32.61 -91.99 71.82
CA ILE A 16 33.37 -91.70 70.59
C ILE A 16 32.47 -91.81 69.35
N ARG A 17 31.57 -92.81 69.30
CA ARG A 17 30.62 -92.95 68.19
C ARG A 17 29.63 -91.78 68.12
N ASN A 18 29.16 -91.28 69.26
CA ASN A 18 28.28 -90.12 69.30
C ASN A 18 29.03 -88.83 68.91
N TRP A 19 30.24 -88.62 69.45
CA TRP A 19 31.07 -87.48 69.05
C TRP A 19 31.36 -87.47 67.54
N ALA A 20 31.68 -88.63 66.96
CA ALA A 20 31.91 -88.74 65.53
C ALA A 20 30.65 -88.43 64.70
N LYS A 21 29.46 -88.85 65.16
CA LYS A 21 28.19 -88.51 64.49
C LYS A 21 27.79 -87.04 64.65
N GLU A 22 28.13 -86.41 65.77
CA GLU A 22 27.88 -84.98 66.00
C GLU A 22 28.83 -84.08 65.20
N LYS A 23 30.08 -84.50 65.03
CA LYS A 23 31.12 -83.70 64.37
C LYS A 23 31.28 -83.98 62.88
N PHE A 24 30.86 -85.16 62.40
CA PHE A 24 31.05 -85.57 61.01
C PHE A 24 29.75 -86.11 60.41
N VAL A 25 29.50 -85.72 59.16
CA VAL A 25 28.42 -86.29 58.33
C VAL A 25 28.97 -87.49 57.57
N GLY A 26 28.20 -88.57 57.48
CA GLY A 26 28.59 -89.76 56.71
C GLY A 26 28.75 -89.45 55.22
N LYS A 27 29.82 -89.96 54.60
CA LYS A 27 30.03 -89.84 53.16
C LYS A 27 28.97 -90.64 52.41
N GLU A 28 28.18 -89.98 51.56
CA GLU A 28 27.31 -90.66 50.60
C GLU A 28 28.11 -91.12 49.38
N ALA A 29 27.77 -92.28 48.83
CA ALA A 29 28.41 -92.82 47.63
C ALA A 29 28.29 -91.82 46.46
N GLY A 30 29.42 -91.48 45.83
CA GLY A 30 29.47 -90.56 44.70
C GLY A 30 29.63 -89.07 45.05
N LYS A 31 29.72 -88.69 46.33
CA LYS A 31 29.96 -87.29 46.76
C LYS A 31 31.35 -87.10 47.39
N GLY A 32 32.01 -85.98 47.06
CA GLY A 32 33.27 -85.52 47.68
C GLY A 32 32.99 -84.51 48.82
N LEU A 33 33.87 -84.44 49.82
CA LEU A 33 33.71 -83.59 51.02
C LEU A 33 34.12 -82.11 50.84
N SER A 34 34.47 -81.67 49.63
CA SER A 34 35.00 -80.32 49.39
C SER A 34 33.94 -79.38 48.82
N ASP A 35 33.61 -78.33 49.57
CA ASP A 35 33.04 -76.97 49.32
C ASP A 35 32.23 -76.60 48.05
N ASN A 36 31.94 -77.52 47.12
CA ASN A 36 31.13 -77.26 45.93
C ASN A 36 29.95 -78.23 45.84
N ASN A 37 29.23 -78.36 46.95
CA ASN A 37 27.93 -79.01 47.00
C ASN A 37 26.83 -78.02 46.61
N TYR A 38 26.85 -77.51 45.37
CA TYR A 38 25.60 -77.03 44.80
C TYR A 38 24.63 -78.21 44.82
N SER A 39 23.50 -78.04 45.49
CA SER A 39 22.38 -78.96 45.41
C SER A 39 22.01 -79.19 43.94
N ALA A 40 21.35 -80.31 43.63
CA ALA A 40 20.87 -80.56 42.27
C ALA A 40 20.03 -79.40 41.73
N SER A 41 19.27 -78.74 42.61
CA SER A 41 18.51 -77.52 42.32
C SER A 41 19.39 -76.33 41.93
N GLU A 42 20.46 -76.06 42.68
CA GLU A 42 21.40 -74.97 42.36
C GLU A 42 22.20 -75.24 41.09
N LYS A 43 22.62 -76.48 40.84
CA LYS A 43 23.25 -76.86 39.57
C LYS A 43 22.31 -76.65 38.40
N SER A 44 21.03 -76.99 38.56
CA SER A 44 20.03 -76.77 37.52
C SER A 44 19.78 -75.29 37.26
N LYS A 45 19.77 -74.46 38.31
CA LYS A 45 19.71 -73.00 38.17
C LYS A 45 20.94 -72.44 37.46
N LEU A 46 22.14 -72.85 37.86
CA LEU A 46 23.40 -72.40 37.23
C LEU A 46 23.48 -72.80 35.76
N ALA A 47 23.04 -74.02 35.41
CA ALA A 47 23.02 -74.49 34.03
C ALA A 47 22.08 -73.64 33.14
N GLY A 48 21.02 -73.07 33.71
CA GLY A 48 20.09 -72.18 33.00
C GLY A 48 20.57 -70.73 32.85
N ILE A 49 21.59 -70.29 33.60
CA ILE A 49 22.08 -68.89 33.54
C ILE A 49 22.69 -68.58 32.18
N ALA A 50 23.39 -69.52 31.53
CA ALA A 50 23.97 -69.27 30.21
C ALA A 50 22.91 -68.93 29.15
N ALA A 51 21.78 -69.64 29.14
CA ALA A 51 20.66 -69.37 28.23
C ALA A 51 19.87 -68.09 28.61
N GLY A 52 19.95 -67.65 29.87
CA GLY A 52 19.28 -66.45 30.37
C GLY A 52 20.19 -65.22 30.54
N ALA A 53 21.47 -65.31 30.16
CA ALA A 53 22.43 -64.20 30.27
C ALA A 53 22.45 -63.29 29.03
N GLU A 54 21.84 -63.71 27.93
CA GLU A 54 21.80 -62.98 26.66
C GLU A 54 20.71 -61.90 26.60
N VAL A 55 19.99 -61.62 27.69
CA VAL A 55 18.85 -60.67 27.71
C VAL A 55 19.23 -59.19 27.50
N ASN A 56 20.49 -58.89 27.21
CA ASN A 56 20.94 -57.56 26.80
C ASN A 56 21.47 -57.56 25.35
N VAL A 57 20.74 -58.21 24.44
CA VAL A 57 20.95 -57.97 23.01
C VAL A 57 20.50 -56.53 22.74
N GLN A 58 21.38 -55.72 22.16
CA GLN A 58 20.98 -54.39 21.72
C GLN A 58 19.84 -54.55 20.71
N ALA A 59 18.73 -53.88 20.97
CA ALA A 59 17.61 -53.86 20.04
C ALA A 59 18.11 -53.36 18.67
N ASP A 60 17.85 -54.14 17.61
CA ASP A 60 18.28 -53.82 16.26
C ASP A 60 17.05 -53.55 15.38
N TRP A 61 17.03 -52.36 14.80
CA TRP A 61 15.96 -51.92 13.92
C TRP A 61 15.86 -52.76 12.65
N THR A 62 16.95 -53.37 12.20
CA THR A 62 17.04 -54.09 10.93
C THR A 62 16.63 -55.56 11.03
N VAL A 63 16.53 -56.11 12.25
CA VAL A 63 16.15 -57.53 12.47
C VAL A 63 14.69 -57.76 12.10
N ILE A 64 14.43 -58.66 11.17
CA ILE A 64 13.07 -59.01 10.71
C ILE A 64 12.55 -60.34 11.29
N ASP A 65 13.44 -61.16 11.86
CA ASP A 65 13.07 -62.43 12.47
C ASP A 65 12.41 -62.20 13.83
N THR A 66 11.11 -62.50 13.92
CA THR A 66 10.31 -62.36 15.15
C THR A 66 10.73 -63.28 16.30
N GLY A 67 11.52 -64.32 16.00
CA GLY A 67 12.11 -65.21 17.00
C GLY A 67 13.46 -64.74 17.53
N SER A 68 14.03 -63.65 16.98
CA SER A 68 15.30 -63.09 17.43
C SER A 68 15.12 -62.23 18.69
N ASP A 69 16.02 -62.39 19.65
CA ASP A 69 16.05 -61.58 20.87
C ASP A 69 16.31 -60.08 20.61
N ALA A 70 16.86 -59.72 19.44
CA ALA A 70 17.07 -58.33 19.02
C ALA A 70 15.85 -57.69 18.34
N TYR A 71 14.76 -58.44 18.13
CA TYR A 71 13.59 -58.00 17.36
C TYR A 71 12.73 -56.97 18.10
N ILE A 72 12.54 -55.80 17.49
CA ILE A 72 11.63 -54.76 18.00
C ILE A 72 10.21 -55.00 17.45
N LYS A 73 9.29 -55.44 18.32
CA LYS A 73 7.87 -55.63 17.97
C LYS A 73 7.17 -54.29 17.76
N GLY A 74 6.41 -54.17 16.66
CA GLY A 74 5.58 -52.98 16.38
C GLY A 74 6.38 -51.75 15.95
N LYS A 75 7.63 -51.92 15.47
CA LYS A 75 8.40 -50.81 14.90
C LYS A 75 7.72 -50.24 13.65
N PRO A 76 7.72 -48.91 13.46
CA PRO A 76 7.37 -48.28 12.19
C PRO A 76 8.10 -48.95 11.01
N THR A 77 7.41 -49.04 9.87
CA THR A 77 7.94 -49.64 8.64
C THR A 77 9.06 -48.82 7.99
N SER A 78 9.25 -47.57 8.41
CA SER A 78 10.21 -46.59 7.90
C SER A 78 10.84 -45.77 9.03
N MET A 79 12.08 -45.29 8.83
CA MET A 79 12.72 -44.31 9.70
C MET A 79 13.38 -43.20 8.87
N PRO A 80 13.14 -41.91 9.17
CA PRO A 80 12.24 -41.40 10.20
C PRO A 80 10.77 -41.70 9.84
N ALA A 81 9.90 -41.80 10.85
CA ALA A 81 8.46 -42.00 10.64
C ALA A 81 7.90 -40.87 9.76
N ASP A 82 7.59 -41.18 8.50
CA ASP A 82 6.85 -40.42 7.50
C ASP A 82 6.82 -38.89 7.73
N GLY A 83 7.99 -38.26 7.77
CA GLY A 83 8.15 -36.79 7.82
C GLY A 83 7.81 -36.07 9.13
N GLY A 84 7.45 -36.79 10.21
CA GLY A 84 7.02 -36.19 11.49
C GLY A 84 5.58 -35.67 11.48
N ASN A 85 5.01 -35.45 12.67
CA ASN A 85 3.63 -34.96 12.79
C ASN A 85 3.52 -33.48 12.37
N ALA A 86 2.28 -32.99 12.20
CA ALA A 86 1.98 -31.64 11.74
C ALA A 86 2.83 -30.52 12.39
N ALA A 87 3.25 -30.64 13.65
CA ALA A 87 4.09 -29.64 14.30
C ALA A 87 5.50 -29.48 13.68
N THR A 88 6.05 -30.53 13.08
CA THR A 88 7.42 -30.53 12.52
C THR A 88 7.55 -29.91 11.14
N VAL A 89 6.43 -29.75 10.43
CA VAL A 89 6.34 -29.11 9.10
C VAL A 89 5.41 -27.88 9.13
N GLY A 90 5.30 -27.20 10.28
CA GLY A 90 4.55 -25.93 10.38
C GLY A 90 3.02 -26.05 10.37
N GLY A 91 2.47 -27.23 10.62
CA GLY A 91 1.03 -27.51 10.73
C GLY A 91 0.46 -28.44 9.66
N HIS A 92 1.29 -28.97 8.76
CA HIS A 92 0.84 -29.77 7.61
C HIS A 92 1.03 -31.29 7.82
N THR A 93 0.13 -32.13 7.34
CA THR A 93 0.34 -33.59 7.27
C THR A 93 0.50 -33.97 5.80
N VAL A 94 1.56 -34.69 5.44
CA VAL A 94 1.79 -35.11 4.05
C VAL A 94 1.39 -36.58 3.91
N ALA A 95 0.49 -36.90 2.97
CA ALA A 95 0.01 -38.28 2.75
C ALA A 95 1.04 -39.19 2.07
N VAL A 96 2.15 -38.62 1.61
CA VAL A 96 3.28 -39.27 0.94
C VAL A 96 4.56 -38.52 1.31
N ASP A 97 5.68 -39.22 1.35
CA ASP A 97 6.98 -38.59 1.56
C ASP A 97 7.23 -37.48 0.54
N VAL A 98 7.80 -36.40 1.04
CA VAL A 98 8.20 -35.23 0.24
C VAL A 98 9.36 -35.67 -0.67
N PRO A 99 9.20 -35.68 -2.01
CA PRO A 99 10.26 -36.15 -2.90
C PRO A 99 11.54 -35.32 -2.81
N ALA A 100 12.69 -35.94 -3.09
CA ALA A 100 13.95 -35.21 -3.19
C ALA A 100 13.83 -34.07 -4.24
N GLY A 101 14.03 -32.82 -3.80
CA GLY A 101 13.86 -31.63 -4.64
C GLY A 101 12.46 -31.01 -4.64
N ALA A 102 11.55 -31.46 -3.77
CA ALA A 102 10.26 -30.80 -3.58
C ALA A 102 10.44 -29.32 -3.19
N VAL A 103 9.73 -28.43 -3.88
CA VAL A 103 9.72 -27.00 -3.61
C VAL A 103 8.38 -26.65 -2.96
N PHE A 104 8.37 -26.38 -1.66
CA PHE A 104 7.19 -25.87 -0.97
C PHE A 104 6.96 -24.40 -1.34
N THR A 105 5.94 -24.15 -2.16
CA THR A 105 5.66 -22.80 -2.69
C THR A 105 5.04 -21.85 -1.68
N ASP A 106 4.69 -22.31 -0.48
CA ASP A 106 4.21 -21.46 0.62
C ASP A 106 5.28 -20.44 1.10
N THR A 107 6.56 -20.68 0.78
CA THR A 107 7.66 -19.74 1.08
C THR A 107 8.15 -18.95 -0.13
N LYS A 108 7.62 -19.21 -1.33
CA LYS A 108 8.07 -18.51 -2.55
C LYS A 108 7.06 -17.44 -2.93
N PRO A 109 7.41 -16.14 -2.90
CA PRO A 109 6.50 -15.11 -3.32
C PRO A 109 6.09 -15.36 -4.78
N VAL A 110 4.82 -15.69 -4.98
CA VAL A 110 4.20 -15.66 -6.31
C VAL A 110 4.15 -14.22 -6.75
N THR A 111 4.92 -13.85 -7.78
CA THR A 111 4.90 -12.48 -8.29
C THR A 111 3.51 -12.18 -8.86
N MET A 112 2.96 -11.02 -8.51
CA MET A 112 1.76 -10.51 -9.17
C MET A 112 1.96 -10.55 -10.70
N LYS A 113 1.00 -11.11 -11.44
CA LYS A 113 1.00 -11.13 -12.90
C LYS A 113 -0.19 -10.32 -13.41
N GLY A 114 0.07 -9.41 -14.32
CA GLY A 114 -0.94 -8.51 -14.88
C GLY A 114 -1.87 -9.22 -15.83
N ALA A 115 -3.07 -8.68 -15.97
CA ALA A 115 -3.98 -9.05 -17.04
C ALA A 115 -3.40 -8.63 -18.40
N THR A 116 -3.74 -9.38 -19.44
CA THR A 116 -3.54 -8.98 -20.85
C THR A 116 -4.88 -8.63 -21.47
N ALA A 117 -4.89 -8.18 -22.72
CA ALA A 117 -6.13 -7.93 -23.47
C ALA A 117 -7.05 -9.18 -23.59
N SER A 118 -6.51 -10.38 -23.37
CA SER A 118 -7.24 -11.64 -23.58
C SER A 118 -7.16 -12.63 -22.41
N ALA A 119 -6.56 -12.26 -21.27
CA ALA A 119 -6.47 -13.12 -20.09
C ALA A 119 -6.43 -12.31 -18.79
N VAL A 120 -7.08 -12.82 -17.75
CA VAL A 120 -7.05 -12.21 -16.40
C VAL A 120 -5.65 -12.32 -15.79
N GLY A 121 -5.33 -11.36 -14.92
CA GLY A 121 -4.10 -11.39 -14.13
C GLY A 121 -4.16 -12.44 -13.01
N ALA A 122 -3.07 -12.60 -12.28
CA ALA A 122 -2.99 -13.40 -11.07
C ALA A 122 -2.64 -12.52 -9.87
N ALA A 123 -3.35 -12.73 -8.76
CA ALA A 123 -2.96 -12.16 -7.47
C ALA A 123 -1.59 -12.73 -7.04
N GLY A 124 -0.83 -11.93 -6.31
CA GLY A 124 0.48 -12.34 -5.81
C GLY A 124 1.13 -11.25 -4.96
N TYR A 125 2.34 -11.53 -4.47
CA TYR A 125 3.18 -10.57 -3.78
C TYR A 125 3.73 -9.53 -4.77
N ALA A 126 3.88 -8.29 -4.29
CA ALA A 126 4.57 -7.25 -5.02
C ALA A 126 6.09 -7.50 -4.98
N PRO A 127 6.82 -7.38 -6.10
CA PRO A 127 8.28 -7.39 -6.07
C PRO A 127 8.80 -6.20 -5.27
N SER A 128 9.90 -6.35 -4.53
CA SER A 128 10.50 -5.22 -3.80
C SER A 128 10.93 -4.11 -4.76
N PRO A 129 10.62 -2.84 -4.46
CA PRO A 129 11.16 -1.72 -5.22
C PRO A 129 12.68 -1.65 -5.02
N ALA A 130 13.41 -1.30 -6.09
CA ALA A 130 14.84 -1.00 -5.97
C ALA A 130 15.06 0.23 -5.07
N ALA A 131 16.24 0.34 -4.45
CA ALA A 131 16.61 1.55 -3.72
C ALA A 131 16.47 2.80 -4.62
N GLY A 132 15.84 3.86 -4.10
CA GLY A 132 15.57 5.09 -4.87
C GLY A 132 14.29 5.05 -5.73
N ALA A 133 13.47 3.99 -5.65
CA ALA A 133 12.21 3.89 -6.39
C ALA A 133 10.98 4.37 -5.58
N GLN A 134 11.14 5.27 -4.60
CA GLN A 134 10.05 5.66 -3.68
C GLN A 134 8.85 6.32 -4.39
N GLY A 135 9.06 6.94 -5.56
CA GLY A 135 8.02 7.57 -6.37
C GLY A 135 7.48 6.71 -7.51
N LYS A 136 7.82 5.42 -7.59
CA LYS A 136 7.37 4.52 -8.65
C LYS A 136 6.08 3.79 -8.26
N TYR A 137 5.31 3.37 -9.27
CA TYR A 137 4.12 2.52 -9.10
C TYR A 137 4.35 1.14 -9.71
N LEU A 138 3.76 0.10 -9.13
CA LEU A 138 3.83 -1.26 -9.66
C LEU A 138 2.82 -1.41 -10.80
N ARG A 139 3.30 -1.77 -11.99
CA ARG A 139 2.44 -2.12 -13.13
C ARG A 139 1.99 -3.58 -13.05
N GLY A 140 0.92 -3.89 -13.80
CA GLY A 140 0.45 -5.25 -13.95
C GLY A 140 1.55 -6.21 -14.44
N ASP A 141 2.46 -5.78 -15.31
CA ASP A 141 3.57 -6.62 -15.78
C ASP A 141 4.61 -7.00 -14.71
N GLY A 142 4.42 -6.57 -13.45
CA GLY A 142 5.33 -6.85 -12.34
C GLY A 142 6.52 -5.91 -12.26
N THR A 143 6.55 -4.83 -13.06
CA THR A 143 7.65 -3.86 -13.06
C THR A 143 7.29 -2.55 -12.36
N TRP A 144 8.22 -1.99 -11.60
CA TRP A 144 8.08 -0.66 -11.00
C TRP A 144 8.38 0.43 -12.02
N GLN A 145 7.42 1.32 -12.27
CA GLN A 145 7.53 2.38 -13.27
C GLN A 145 7.36 3.77 -12.68
N THR A 146 7.95 4.74 -13.35
CA THR A 146 7.65 6.15 -13.08
C THR A 146 6.27 6.48 -13.64
N PRO A 147 5.39 7.13 -12.88
CA PRO A 147 4.12 7.62 -13.41
C PRO A 147 4.35 8.42 -14.69
N PRO A 148 3.64 8.14 -15.79
CA PRO A 148 3.78 8.93 -17.00
C PRO A 148 3.36 10.37 -16.70
N ASN A 149 4.26 11.32 -17.00
CA ASN A 149 3.90 12.72 -16.92
C ASN A 149 3.12 13.10 -18.18
N THR A 150 1.80 13.24 -18.07
CA THR A 150 0.97 13.70 -19.17
C THR A 150 1.24 15.18 -19.40
N THR A 151 2.13 15.49 -20.34
CA THR A 151 2.39 16.88 -20.74
C THR A 151 1.31 17.30 -21.72
N TYR A 152 0.48 18.26 -21.33
CA TYR A 152 -0.50 18.87 -22.22
C TYR A 152 0.11 20.10 -22.90
N SER A 153 -0.13 20.26 -24.20
CA SER A 153 0.27 21.47 -24.93
C SER A 153 -0.56 22.67 -24.50
N ALA A 154 -0.08 23.89 -24.83
CA ALA A 154 -0.89 25.09 -24.68
C ALA A 154 -2.19 24.98 -25.51
N ALA A 155 -3.28 25.52 -24.98
CA ALA A 155 -4.54 25.63 -25.70
C ALA A 155 -4.36 26.48 -26.97
N THR A 156 -5.03 26.08 -28.05
CA THR A 156 -5.10 26.85 -29.29
C THR A 156 -6.56 27.06 -29.65
N GLN A 157 -6.84 27.88 -30.66
CA GLN A 157 -8.21 28.09 -31.14
C GLN A 157 -8.87 26.82 -31.70
N SER A 158 -8.06 25.85 -32.14
CA SER A 158 -8.54 24.61 -32.76
C SER A 158 -8.32 23.35 -31.91
N ALA A 159 -7.69 23.47 -30.74
CA ALA A 159 -7.39 22.33 -29.87
C ALA A 159 -7.35 22.71 -28.38
N ASN A 160 -7.96 21.85 -27.56
CA ASN A 160 -7.94 21.98 -26.11
C ASN A 160 -6.51 21.80 -25.55
N GLY A 161 -6.19 22.50 -24.46
CA GLY A 161 -4.88 22.43 -23.82
C GLY A 161 -4.79 23.24 -22.52
N LEU A 162 -3.59 23.44 -22.02
CA LEU A 162 -3.33 24.27 -20.84
C LEU A 162 -3.36 25.75 -21.22
N MET A 163 -3.94 26.57 -20.34
CA MET A 163 -3.89 28.02 -20.50
C MET A 163 -2.58 28.54 -19.88
N ILE A 164 -1.76 29.19 -20.69
CA ILE A 164 -0.45 29.69 -20.27
C ILE A 164 -0.61 30.93 -19.39
N ALA A 165 0.34 31.14 -18.47
CA ALA A 165 0.28 32.26 -17.52
C ALA A 165 0.14 33.64 -18.19
N ALA A 166 0.77 33.83 -19.35
CA ALA A 166 0.64 35.07 -20.13
C ALA A 166 -0.80 35.30 -20.62
N ASP A 167 -1.49 34.26 -21.07
CA ASP A 167 -2.88 34.37 -21.51
C ASP A 167 -3.84 34.47 -20.33
N LYS A 168 -3.54 33.84 -19.18
CA LYS A 168 -4.26 34.11 -17.93
C LYS A 168 -4.20 35.59 -17.58
N LYS A 169 -3.00 36.18 -17.66
CA LYS A 169 -2.79 37.58 -17.31
C LYS A 169 -3.60 38.51 -18.22
N LYS A 170 -3.69 38.19 -19.53
CA LYS A 170 -4.57 38.90 -20.46
C LYS A 170 -6.04 38.74 -20.05
N LEU A 171 -6.48 37.50 -19.77
CA LEU A 171 -7.85 37.23 -19.33
C LEU A 171 -8.22 37.97 -18.04
N ASP A 172 -7.32 38.01 -17.07
CA ASP A 172 -7.49 38.76 -15.83
C ASP A 172 -7.60 40.27 -16.08
N GLY A 173 -6.88 40.78 -17.08
CA GLY A 173 -7.00 42.18 -17.52
C GLY A 173 -8.37 42.54 -18.13
N PHE A 174 -9.15 41.57 -18.60
CA PHE A 174 -10.52 41.81 -19.07
C PHE A 174 -11.54 41.97 -17.94
N GLN A 175 -11.20 41.64 -16.69
CA GLN A 175 -12.11 41.86 -15.55
C GLN A 175 -12.30 43.36 -15.24
N GLU A 176 -11.42 44.21 -15.77
CA GLU A 176 -11.55 45.67 -15.83
C GLU A 176 -12.31 46.12 -17.11
N ALA A 177 -13.22 45.30 -17.64
CA ALA A 177 -14.10 45.68 -18.75
C ALA A 177 -14.90 46.96 -18.46
N ALA A 178 -15.15 47.25 -17.17
CA ALA A 178 -15.76 48.50 -16.71
C ALA A 178 -14.90 49.76 -16.92
N ASN A 179 -13.60 49.62 -17.21
CA ASN A 179 -12.67 50.73 -17.47
C ASN A 179 -12.45 51.00 -18.96
N TYR A 180 -12.87 50.10 -19.85
CA TYR A 180 -13.08 50.48 -21.24
C TYR A 180 -14.35 51.29 -21.24
N ALA A 181 -14.24 52.61 -21.46
CA ALA A 181 -15.36 53.54 -21.50
C ALA A 181 -16.59 52.84 -22.08
N LEU A 182 -17.57 52.55 -21.23
CA LEU A 182 -18.82 51.98 -21.71
C LEU A 182 -19.31 52.97 -22.79
N LYS A 183 -20.00 52.50 -23.82
CA LYS A 183 -20.51 53.41 -24.85
C LYS A 183 -21.33 54.57 -24.26
N THR A 184 -21.82 54.40 -23.03
CA THR A 184 -22.46 55.40 -22.16
C THR A 184 -21.51 56.50 -21.66
N ASP A 185 -20.24 56.22 -21.37
CA ASP A 185 -19.25 57.21 -20.94
C ASP A 185 -18.81 58.13 -22.09
N ILE A 186 -19.03 57.69 -23.34
CA ILE A 186 -18.88 58.50 -24.57
C ILE A 186 -20.20 59.18 -24.96
N ALA A 187 -21.33 58.84 -24.33
CA ALA A 187 -22.65 59.36 -24.69
C ALA A 187 -22.82 60.86 -24.35
N GLY A 188 -21.97 61.41 -23.48
CA GLY A 188 -21.96 62.85 -23.15
C GLY A 188 -21.02 63.71 -24.01
N VAL A 189 -20.28 63.12 -24.95
CA VAL A 189 -19.35 63.85 -25.84
C VAL A 189 -20.08 64.24 -27.13
N TYR A 190 -19.82 65.43 -27.65
CA TYR A 190 -20.32 65.85 -28.98
C TYR A 190 -19.92 64.82 -30.07
N HIS A 191 -20.92 64.19 -30.70
CA HIS A 191 -20.72 63.21 -31.77
C HIS A 191 -20.76 63.94 -33.12
N TYR A 192 -19.62 64.29 -33.69
CA TYR A 192 -19.61 64.92 -35.03
C TYR A 192 -20.10 63.94 -36.10
N LYS A 193 -21.18 64.31 -36.80
CA LYS A 193 -21.87 63.50 -37.80
C LYS A 193 -21.58 63.91 -39.24
N GLY A 194 -20.91 65.04 -39.43
CA GLY A 194 -20.53 65.56 -40.74
C GLY A 194 -21.06 66.98 -40.99
N SER A 195 -21.03 67.36 -42.26
CA SER A 195 -21.51 68.67 -42.73
C SER A 195 -22.79 68.51 -43.56
N VAL A 196 -23.68 69.49 -43.47
CA VAL A 196 -24.88 69.63 -44.30
C VAL A 196 -24.82 70.92 -45.10
N ALA A 197 -25.33 70.90 -46.32
CA ALA A 197 -25.24 72.06 -47.21
C ALA A 197 -25.99 73.30 -46.68
N ASN A 198 -27.11 73.10 -45.96
CA ASN A 198 -27.95 74.16 -45.41
C ASN A 198 -28.83 73.64 -44.26
N GLU A 199 -29.54 74.54 -43.59
CA GLU A 199 -30.41 74.24 -42.44
C GLU A 199 -31.47 73.17 -42.72
N ALA A 200 -32.07 73.17 -43.92
CA ALA A 200 -33.10 72.20 -44.29
C ALA A 200 -32.56 70.77 -44.48
N ALA A 201 -31.24 70.62 -44.62
CA ALA A 201 -30.56 69.34 -44.74
C ALA A 201 -30.16 68.72 -43.39
N LEU A 202 -30.42 69.41 -42.27
CA LEU A 202 -30.27 68.81 -40.95
C LEU A 202 -31.24 67.63 -40.80
N PRO A 203 -30.79 66.49 -40.23
CA PRO A 203 -31.68 65.36 -40.03
C PRO A 203 -32.81 65.71 -39.06
N THR A 204 -33.93 65.02 -39.20
CA THR A 204 -35.10 65.10 -38.31
C THR A 204 -35.45 63.75 -37.67
N THR A 205 -34.77 62.67 -38.07
CA THR A 205 -34.97 61.31 -37.57
C THR A 205 -33.62 60.62 -37.38
N ASN A 206 -33.56 59.61 -36.51
CA ASN A 206 -32.34 58.87 -36.17
C ASN A 206 -31.21 59.74 -35.61
N ILE A 207 -31.57 60.76 -34.81
CA ILE A 207 -30.64 61.69 -34.15
C ILE A 207 -30.64 61.41 -32.66
N SER A 208 -29.48 61.47 -32.03
CA SER A 208 -29.30 61.37 -30.58
C SER A 208 -28.86 62.70 -29.99
N VAL A 209 -29.19 62.96 -28.73
CA VAL A 209 -28.67 64.11 -28.00
C VAL A 209 -27.14 64.07 -28.04
N GLY A 210 -26.51 65.20 -28.40
CA GLY A 210 -25.06 65.31 -28.58
C GLY A 210 -24.58 65.08 -30.01
N ASP A 211 -25.42 64.62 -30.95
CA ASP A 211 -25.06 64.61 -32.38
C ASP A 211 -24.80 66.06 -32.85
N VAL A 212 -23.68 66.29 -33.54
CA VAL A 212 -23.25 67.61 -34.03
C VAL A 212 -23.10 67.59 -35.55
N TYR A 213 -23.65 68.60 -36.22
CA TYR A 213 -23.44 68.86 -37.64
C TYR A 213 -22.86 70.25 -37.86
N SER A 214 -22.08 70.40 -38.92
CA SER A 214 -21.70 71.70 -39.47
C SER A 214 -22.65 72.10 -40.60
N ILE A 215 -23.10 73.36 -40.65
CA ILE A 215 -23.96 73.88 -41.71
C ILE A 215 -23.12 74.76 -42.64
N GLU A 216 -22.96 74.37 -43.90
CA GLU A 216 -22.08 75.06 -44.85
C GLU A 216 -22.61 76.44 -45.27
N ALA A 217 -23.93 76.59 -45.41
CA ALA A 217 -24.57 77.86 -45.72
C ALA A 217 -24.93 78.67 -44.46
N LYS A 218 -25.13 79.98 -44.62
CA LYS A 218 -25.74 80.83 -43.59
C LYS A 218 -27.13 80.29 -43.21
N SER A 219 -27.42 80.19 -41.92
CA SER A 219 -28.67 79.63 -41.38
C SER A 219 -29.24 80.53 -40.28
N SER A 220 -30.40 80.15 -39.74
CA SER A 220 -30.96 80.75 -38.51
C SER A 220 -30.02 80.57 -37.32
N TYR A 221 -29.23 79.50 -37.34
CA TYR A 221 -28.26 79.15 -36.32
C TYR A 221 -26.93 79.90 -36.42
N GLY A 222 -26.67 80.70 -37.46
CA GLY A 222 -25.45 81.50 -37.53
C GLY A 222 -24.86 81.71 -38.93
N PRO A 223 -23.61 82.20 -39.02
CA PRO A 223 -22.92 82.36 -40.29
C PRO A 223 -22.64 81.00 -40.96
N ALA A 224 -22.22 81.03 -42.22
CA ALA A 224 -21.73 79.86 -42.94
C ALA A 224 -20.62 79.15 -42.12
N GLY A 225 -20.75 77.84 -41.95
CA GLY A 225 -19.86 77.00 -41.13
C GLY A 225 -20.27 76.90 -39.64
N ALA A 226 -21.45 77.40 -39.24
CA ALA A 226 -21.93 77.24 -37.87
C ALA A 226 -22.14 75.75 -37.51
N ASN A 227 -21.70 75.36 -36.31
CA ASN A 227 -21.91 74.02 -35.79
C ASN A 227 -23.14 74.03 -34.88
N VAL A 228 -24.01 73.04 -35.08
CA VAL A 228 -25.21 72.84 -34.26
C VAL A 228 -25.17 71.48 -33.59
N ALA A 229 -25.62 71.41 -32.35
CA ALA A 229 -25.79 70.18 -31.59
C ALA A 229 -27.27 69.88 -31.37
N TRP A 230 -27.65 68.60 -31.45
CA TRP A 230 -28.97 68.15 -31.06
C TRP A 230 -29.09 68.07 -29.55
N THR A 231 -30.06 68.79 -28.98
CA THR A 231 -30.21 68.94 -27.52
C THR A 231 -31.27 68.00 -26.95
N SER A 232 -31.35 67.91 -25.62
CA SER A 232 -32.41 67.19 -24.90
C SER A 232 -33.81 67.68 -25.24
N ASP A 233 -33.92 68.93 -25.69
CA ASP A 233 -35.18 69.60 -25.99
C ASP A 233 -35.70 69.27 -27.39
N LYS A 234 -35.03 68.34 -28.08
CA LYS A 234 -35.35 67.88 -29.44
C LYS A 234 -35.29 69.01 -30.47
N THR A 235 -34.32 69.91 -30.28
CA THR A 235 -34.03 71.01 -31.17
C THR A 235 -32.53 71.05 -31.48
N TRP A 236 -32.20 71.64 -32.63
CA TRP A 236 -30.82 72.03 -32.92
C TRP A 236 -30.51 73.32 -32.16
N ASP A 237 -29.37 73.34 -31.49
CA ASP A 237 -28.82 74.52 -30.81
C ASP A 237 -27.43 74.85 -31.35
N ASN A 238 -27.13 76.13 -31.47
CA ASN A 238 -25.89 76.62 -32.02
C ASN A 238 -24.76 76.55 -30.97
N LEU A 239 -23.62 75.96 -31.35
CA LEU A 239 -22.44 75.85 -30.48
C LEU A 239 -21.53 77.09 -30.51
N GLY A 240 -21.73 78.02 -31.44
CA GLY A 240 -21.01 79.27 -31.57
C GLY A 240 -21.95 80.47 -31.40
N GLY A 241 -22.20 80.88 -30.16
CA GLY A 241 -23.23 81.87 -29.83
C GLY A 241 -23.14 83.19 -30.61
N ASN A 242 -24.30 83.70 -31.01
CA ASN A 242 -24.51 85.11 -31.35
C ASN A 242 -24.96 85.84 -30.08
N PHE A 243 -24.28 86.94 -29.71
CA PHE A 243 -24.80 87.84 -28.69
C PHE A 243 -25.65 88.89 -29.38
N THR A 244 -26.96 88.81 -29.24
CA THR A 244 -27.88 89.89 -29.63
C THR A 244 -28.03 90.83 -28.45
N ILE A 245 -27.51 92.05 -28.57
CA ILE A 245 -27.88 93.14 -27.66
C ILE A 245 -29.20 93.70 -28.22
N ASP A 246 -30.33 93.29 -27.62
CA ASP A 246 -31.59 94.01 -27.80
C ASP A 246 -31.38 95.41 -27.19
N PHE A 247 -31.07 96.37 -28.08
CA PHE A 247 -30.92 97.81 -27.86
C PHE A 247 -30.99 98.29 -26.40
N ALA A 248 -29.87 98.75 -25.86
CA ALA A 248 -29.87 99.49 -24.60
C ALA A 248 -30.48 100.88 -24.81
N THR A 249 -31.39 101.29 -23.93
CA THR A 249 -31.89 102.66 -23.92
C THR A 249 -30.78 103.63 -23.50
N ALA A 250 -30.85 104.90 -23.92
CA ALA A 250 -29.85 105.91 -23.57
C ALA A 250 -29.67 106.09 -22.05
N ALA A 251 -30.71 105.80 -21.27
CA ALA A 251 -30.68 105.82 -19.81
C ALA A 251 -29.85 104.68 -19.22
N GLU A 252 -29.97 103.46 -19.74
CA GLU A 252 -29.22 102.28 -19.29
C GLU A 252 -27.73 102.41 -19.62
N VAL A 253 -27.39 102.95 -20.79
CA VAL A 253 -25.98 103.23 -21.17
C VAL A 253 -25.39 104.31 -20.26
N SER A 254 -26.16 105.35 -19.94
CA SER A 254 -25.71 106.43 -19.06
C SER A 254 -25.53 105.99 -17.61
N ALA A 255 -26.30 105.00 -17.13
CA ALA A 255 -26.14 104.44 -15.79
C ALA A 255 -24.86 103.60 -15.66
N ILE A 256 -24.46 102.88 -16.72
CA ILE A 256 -23.22 102.10 -16.75
C ILE A 256 -21.98 103.01 -16.82
N LEU A 257 -22.06 104.11 -17.58
CA LEU A 257 -20.93 105.05 -17.77
C LEU A 257 -20.64 105.91 -16.54
N ASN A 258 -21.62 106.07 -15.64
CA ASN A 258 -21.51 106.94 -14.45
C ASN A 258 -21.44 106.15 -13.13
N ALA A 259 -21.34 104.82 -13.19
CA ALA A 259 -21.08 103.93 -12.05
C ALA A 259 -19.58 103.64 -11.94
#